data_AF-A0A1W1XSM9-F1
#
_entry.id   AF-A0A1W1XSM9-F1
#
_cell.length_a   1.000
_cell.length_b   1.000
_cell.length_c   1.000
_cell.angle_alpha   90.00
_cell.angle_beta   90.00
_cell.angle_gamma   90.00
#
_symmetry.space_group_name_H-M   'P 1'
#
loop_
_entity.id
_entity.type
_entity.pdbx_description
1 polymer ?
#
loop_
_entity_poly.entity_id
_entity_poly.type
_entity_poly.pdbx_seq_one_letter_code
_entity_poly.pdbx_strand_id
1 'polypeptide(L)'
;MHWEPRSRIYVFFQRACCCVRIFTDLDKERFDARLQESLRDKKSFFLTVYERNGKGFKRSHTTVTPYEVLKDCCFHAESLDTGAVDECADKAHEARVIEELMAKYGAKSERN
;
A
#
# COMPACT_ATOMS: atom_id res chain seq x y z
N MET A 1 -22.86 9.18 1.77
CA MET A 1 -21.51 9.18 1.15
C MET A 1 -20.88 7.84 1.50
N HIS A 2 -20.80 6.92 0.54
CA HIS A 2 -20.17 5.61 0.77
C HIS A 2 -18.66 5.81 0.82
N TRP A 3 -18.05 5.52 1.97
CA TRP A 3 -16.61 5.61 2.18
C TRP A 3 -16.00 4.31 1.68
N GLU A 4 -15.77 4.25 0.37
CA GLU A 4 -15.18 3.09 -0.28
C GLU A 4 -13.70 3.36 -0.57
N PRO A 5 -12.83 2.35 -0.43
CA PRO A 5 -11.44 2.52 -0.80
C PRO A 5 -11.33 2.80 -2.29
N ARG A 6 -10.40 3.69 -2.66
CA ARG A 6 -10.10 4.10 -4.03
C ARG A 6 -8.79 3.51 -4.54
N SER A 7 -7.89 3.15 -3.63
CA SER A 7 -6.60 2.57 -3.97
C SER A 7 -6.18 1.43 -3.05
N ARG A 8 -5.42 0.52 -3.64
CA ARG A 8 -4.64 -0.52 -2.97
C ARG A 8 -3.20 -0.05 -2.92
N ILE A 9 -2.60 -0.06 -1.74
CA ILE A 9 -1.22 0.35 -1.52
C ILE A 9 -0.41 -0.85 -1.04
N TYR A 10 0.69 -1.12 -1.71
CA TYR A 10 1.71 -2.05 -1.26
C TYR A 10 2.81 -1.26 -0.55
N VAL A 11 3.08 -1.60 0.70
CA VAL A 11 4.12 -0.99 1.54
C VAL A 11 5.22 -2.01 1.75
N PHE A 12 6.41 -1.70 1.29
CA PHE A 12 7.59 -2.54 1.38
C PHE A 12 8.52 -2.01 2.47
N PHE A 13 8.74 -2.80 3.50
CA PHE A 13 9.72 -2.51 4.54
C PHE A 13 11.06 -3.11 4.13
N GLN A 14 11.96 -2.27 3.61
CA GLN A 14 13.22 -2.73 3.02
C GLN A 14 14.07 -3.56 4.00
N ARG A 15 14.15 -3.13 5.26
CA ARG A 15 14.95 -3.82 6.29
C ARG A 15 14.38 -5.17 6.71
N ALA A 16 13.07 -5.29 6.74
CA ALA A 16 12.39 -6.51 7.21
C ALA A 16 12.10 -7.48 6.06
N CYS A 17 12.38 -7.09 4.81
CA CYS A 17 12.01 -7.80 3.59
C CYS A 17 10.54 -8.28 3.62
N CYS A 18 9.63 -7.43 4.13
CA CYS A 18 8.22 -7.74 4.24
C CYS A 18 7.36 -6.72 3.48
N CYS A 19 6.25 -7.20 2.93
CA CYS A 19 5.27 -6.38 2.21
C CYS A 19 3.96 -6.49 2.94
N VAL A 20 3.33 -5.35 3.19
CA VAL A 20 1.94 -5.30 3.63
C VAL A 20 1.11 -4.59 2.58
N ARG A 21 -0.13 -5.05 2.43
CA ARG A 21 -1.12 -4.43 1.57
C ARG A 21 -2.16 -3.73 2.42
N ILE A 22 -2.45 -2.48 2.12
CA ILE A 22 -3.53 -1.71 2.74
C ILE A 22 -4.46 -1.14 1.67
N PHE A 23 -5.71 -0.90 2.05
CA PHE A 23 -6.69 -0.21 1.22
C PHE A 23 -7.00 1.15 1.83
N THR A 24 -7.07 2.20 1.01
CA THR A 24 -7.28 3.58 1.44
C THR A 24 -8.32 4.30 0.59
N ASP A 25 -8.94 5.34 1.13
CA ASP A 25 -9.91 6.20 0.44
C ASP A 25 -9.26 7.28 -0.45
N LEU A 26 -7.93 7.39 -0.44
CA LEU A 26 -7.20 8.19 -1.41
C LEU A 26 -7.12 7.46 -2.74
N ASP A 27 -7.32 8.19 -3.83
CA ASP A 27 -6.90 7.73 -5.16
C ASP A 27 -5.36 7.76 -5.26
N LYS A 28 -4.84 7.13 -6.31
CA LYS A 28 -3.40 6.94 -6.52
C LYS A 28 -2.68 8.28 -6.58
N GLU A 29 -3.20 9.23 -7.37
CA GLU A 29 -2.58 10.54 -7.57
C GLU A 29 -2.50 11.34 -6.27
N ARG A 30 -3.57 11.36 -5.48
CA ARG A 30 -3.59 12.04 -4.17
C ARG A 30 -2.71 11.33 -3.16
N PHE A 31 -2.67 10.00 -3.18
CA PHE A 31 -1.77 9.24 -2.33
C PHE A 31 -0.31 9.62 -2.61
N ASP A 32 0.10 9.56 -3.88
CA ASP A 32 1.46 9.86 -4.30
C ASP A 32 1.84 11.31 -3.96
N ALA A 33 0.94 12.28 -4.25
CA ALA A 33 1.17 13.68 -3.92
C ALA A 33 1.38 13.92 -2.41
N ARG A 34 0.51 13.34 -1.57
CA ARG A 34 0.63 13.50 -0.10
C ARG A 34 1.81 12.74 0.49
N LEU A 35 2.19 11.60 -0.11
CA LEU A 35 3.40 10.87 0.28
C LEU A 35 4.64 11.72 -0.01
N GLN A 36 4.75 12.27 -1.22
CA GLN A 36 5.87 13.14 -1.61
C GLN A 36 5.94 14.41 -0.76
N GLU A 37 4.80 15.01 -0.44
CA GLU A 37 4.73 16.12 0.53
C GLU A 37 5.25 15.71 1.90
N SER A 38 4.81 14.57 2.43
CA SER A 38 5.21 14.08 3.76
C SER A 38 6.71 13.77 3.82
N LEU A 39 7.28 13.19 2.76
CA LEU A 39 8.71 12.91 2.64
C LEU A 39 9.53 14.21 2.55
N ARG A 40 9.11 15.15 1.70
CA ARG A 40 9.80 16.44 1.52
C ARG A 40 9.78 17.28 2.79
N ASP A 41 8.61 17.39 3.43
CA ASP A 41 8.39 18.23 4.60
C ASP A 41 8.78 17.53 5.91
N LYS A 42 9.22 16.26 5.84
CA LYS A 42 9.59 15.42 6.99
C LYS A 42 8.47 15.26 8.03
N LYS A 43 7.23 15.10 7.57
CA LYS A 43 6.03 15.00 8.40
C LYS A 43 5.55 13.55 8.51
N SER A 44 4.75 13.28 9.53
CA SER A 44 4.04 12.00 9.64
C SER A 44 2.92 11.93 8.60
N PHE A 45 2.71 10.74 8.05
CA PHE A 45 1.71 10.49 7.03
C PHE A 45 0.51 9.75 7.62
N PHE A 46 -0.68 10.29 7.38
CA PHE A 46 -1.93 9.77 7.93
C PHE A 46 -2.76 9.16 6.82
N LEU A 47 -3.17 7.90 7.02
CA LEU A 47 -3.98 7.13 6.07
C LEU A 47 -5.15 6.48 6.78
N THR A 48 -6.34 6.59 6.19
CA THR A 48 -7.49 5.77 6.59
C THR A 48 -7.36 4.41 5.94
N VAL A 49 -7.38 3.35 6.76
CA VAL A 49 -7.24 1.97 6.32
C VAL A 49 -8.59 1.27 6.31
N TYR A 50 -8.85 0.51 5.24
CA TYR A 50 -10.02 -0.30 5.04
C TYR A 50 -9.65 -1.79 4.97
N GLU A 51 -10.51 -2.65 5.46
CA GLU A 51 -10.37 -4.11 5.43
C GLU A 51 -11.48 -4.75 4.59
N ARG A 52 -11.16 -5.82 3.85
CA ARG A 52 -12.18 -6.62 3.14
C ARG A 52 -12.98 -7.43 4.17
N ASN A 53 -14.31 -7.40 4.06
CA ASN A 53 -15.22 -8.12 4.98
C ASN A 53 -16.10 -9.18 4.29
N GLY A 54 -15.70 -9.64 3.10
CA GLY A 54 -16.44 -10.61 2.29
C GLY A 54 -17.67 -10.04 1.57
N LYS A 55 -18.15 -8.83 1.93
CA LYS A 55 -19.26 -8.12 1.27
C LYS A 55 -18.83 -6.77 0.67
N GLY A 56 -17.53 -6.52 0.61
CA GLY A 56 -16.95 -5.24 0.22
C GLY A 56 -15.85 -4.84 1.21
N PHE A 57 -15.86 -3.56 1.60
CA PHE A 57 -14.86 -2.99 2.51
C PHE A 57 -15.51 -2.35 3.73
N LYS A 58 -14.82 -2.47 4.87
CA LYS A 58 -15.17 -1.78 6.11
C LYS A 58 -13.98 -0.92 6.54
N ARG A 59 -14.24 0.33 6.93
CA ARG A 59 -13.22 1.17 7.57
C ARG A 59 -12.72 0.46 8.84
N SER A 60 -11.41 0.25 8.92
CA SER A 60 -10.75 -0.41 10.05
C SER A 60 -10.26 0.63 11.05
N HIS A 61 -9.27 1.44 10.67
CA HIS A 61 -8.65 2.44 11.54
C HIS A 61 -7.99 3.55 10.69
N THR A 62 -7.45 4.58 11.34
CA THR A 62 -6.54 5.53 10.69
C THR A 62 -5.15 5.28 11.24
N THR A 63 -4.19 5.00 10.37
CA THR A 63 -2.79 4.78 10.73
C THR A 63 -2.00 6.08 10.62
N VAL A 64 -0.98 6.19 11.47
CA VAL A 64 0.02 7.26 11.44
C VAL A 64 1.35 6.60 11.17
N THR A 65 1.98 6.94 10.03
CA THR A 65 3.32 6.47 9.69
C THR A 65 4.30 7.62 9.95
N PRO A 66 5.15 7.53 10.99
CA PRO A 66 6.16 8.55 11.27
C PRO A 66 7.13 8.69 10.10
N TYR A 67 7.69 9.90 9.91
CA TYR A 67 8.67 10.17 8.85
C TYR A 67 9.84 9.18 8.83
N GLU A 68 10.37 8.82 10.00
CA GLU A 68 11.48 7.87 10.14
C GLU A 68 11.13 6.48 9.59
N VAL A 69 9.86 6.10 9.64
CA VAL A 69 9.37 4.85 9.03
C VAL A 69 9.10 5.05 7.54
N LEU A 70 8.49 6.19 7.16
CA LEU A 70 8.18 6.50 5.76
C LEU A 70 9.42 6.48 4.86
N LYS A 71 10.52 7.08 5.31
CA LYS A 71 11.76 7.16 4.52
C LYS A 71 12.43 5.79 4.33
N ASP A 72 12.13 4.83 5.21
CA ASP A 72 12.67 3.46 5.21
C ASP A 72 11.74 2.47 4.48
N CYS A 73 10.61 2.96 3.94
CA CYS A 73 9.63 2.17 3.22
C CYS A 73 9.53 2.59 1.74
N CYS A 74 9.25 1.63 0.87
CA CYS A 74 8.77 1.93 -0.48
C CYS A 74 7.26 1.74 -0.56
N PHE A 75 6.58 2.65 -1.24
CA PHE A 75 5.14 2.60 -1.44
C PHE A 75 4.84 2.46 -2.92
N HIS A 76 3.95 1.53 -3.27
CA HIS A 76 3.43 1.36 -4.62
C HIS A 76 1.91 1.41 -4.58
N ALA A 77 1.33 2.42 -5.21
CA ALA A 77 -0.09 2.71 -5.21
C ALA A 77 -0.75 2.28 -6.52
N GLU A 78 -1.88 1.59 -6.41
CA GLU A 78 -2.71 1.16 -7.54
C GLU A 78 -4.15 1.60 -7.32
N SER A 79 -4.80 2.07 -8.38
CA SER A 79 -6.24 2.36 -8.36
C SER A 79 -7.03 1.05 -8.27
N LEU A 80 -8.10 1.06 -7.48
CA LEU A 80 -9.05 -0.04 -7.45
C LEU A 80 -10.02 0.14 -8.62
N ASP A 81 -9.80 -0.59 -9.71
CA ASP A 81 -10.79 -0.69 -10.78
C ASP A 81 -11.97 -1.53 -10.28
N THR A 82 -13.15 -0.93 -10.22
CA THR A 82 -14.41 -1.54 -9.78
C THR A 82 -14.95 -2.62 -10.73
N GLY A 83 -14.22 -2.95 -11.81
CA GLY A 83 -14.65 -3.87 -12.87
C GLY A 83 -13.75 -5.07 -13.15
N ALA A 84 -12.67 -5.29 -12.40
CA ALA A 84 -11.82 -6.47 -12.59
C ALA A 84 -12.49 -7.72 -11.98
N VAL A 85 -12.80 -8.70 -12.83
CA VAL A 85 -13.50 -9.95 -12.47
C VAL A 85 -12.59 -10.86 -11.65
N ASP A 86 -13.04 -11.21 -10.44
CA ASP A 86 -12.34 -12.04 -9.46
C ASP A 86 -12.84 -13.49 -9.56
N GLU A 87 -12.19 -14.32 -10.39
CA GLU A 87 -12.34 -15.78 -10.34
C GLU A 87 -10.94 -16.43 -10.36
N CYS A 88 -10.46 -16.80 -9.17
CA CYS A 88 -9.22 -17.57 -8.90
C CYS A 88 -7.85 -16.95 -9.28
N ALA A 89 -7.80 -15.92 -10.13
CA ALA A 89 -6.53 -15.29 -10.54
C ALA A 89 -5.91 -14.37 -9.46
N ASP A 90 -6.70 -13.87 -8.51
CA ASP A 90 -6.27 -12.78 -7.62
C ASP A 90 -5.12 -13.14 -6.69
N LYS A 91 -5.12 -14.32 -6.03
CA LYS A 91 -4.03 -14.63 -5.07
C LYS A 91 -2.69 -14.93 -5.75
N ALA A 92 -2.72 -15.66 -6.87
CA ALA A 92 -1.50 -16.00 -7.60
C ALA A 92 -0.92 -14.77 -8.31
N HIS A 93 -1.79 -13.94 -8.90
CA HIS A 93 -1.38 -12.67 -9.51
C HIS A 93 -0.83 -11.71 -8.45
N GLU A 94 -1.51 -11.56 -7.31
CA GLU A 94 -1.02 -10.72 -6.22
C GLU A 94 0.29 -11.23 -5.63
N ALA A 95 0.45 -12.55 -5.43
CA ALA A 95 1.70 -13.13 -4.99
C ALA A 95 2.84 -12.80 -5.96
N ARG A 96 2.60 -12.96 -7.26
CA ARG A 96 3.58 -12.63 -8.29
C ARG A 96 3.90 -11.13 -8.33
N VAL A 97 2.92 -10.24 -8.21
CA VAL A 97 3.14 -8.79 -8.13
C VAL A 97 3.97 -8.46 -6.89
N ILE A 98 3.66 -9.06 -5.74
CA ILE A 98 4.43 -8.87 -4.51
C ILE A 98 5.87 -9.37 -4.70
N GLU A 99 6.08 -10.53 -5.33
CA GLU A 99 7.42 -11.07 -5.65
C GLU A 99 8.21 -10.14 -6.58
N GLU A 100 7.60 -9.65 -7.66
CA GLU A 100 8.22 -8.72 -8.60
C GLU A 100 8.58 -7.39 -7.93
N LEU A 101 7.67 -6.84 -7.11
CA LEU A 101 7.92 -5.63 -6.35
C LEU A 101 8.98 -5.87 -5.26
N MET A 102 9.00 -7.03 -4.60
CA MET A 102 10.06 -7.41 -3.66
C MET A 102 11.41 -7.51 -4.35
N ALA A 103 11.50 -8.10 -5.54
CA ALA A 103 12.74 -8.14 -6.30
C ALA A 103 13.23 -6.74 -6.69
N LYS A 104 12.31 -5.80 -6.94
CA LYS A 104 12.61 -4.42 -7.34
C LYS A 104 12.99 -3.51 -6.17
N TYR A 105 12.28 -3.62 -5.04
CA TYR A 105 12.39 -2.70 -3.90
C TYR A 105 13.06 -3.32 -2.66
N GLY A 106 13.03 -4.64 -2.53
CA GLY A 106 13.81 -5.41 -1.57
C GLY A 106 15.19 -5.70 -2.15
N ALA A 107 16.13 -4.77 -1.96
CA ALA A 107 17.52 -5.01 -2.31
C ALA A 107 18.02 -6.27 -1.61
N LYS A 108 18.69 -7.14 -2.40
CA LYS A 108 19.40 -8.34 -1.96
C LYS A 108 20.04 -8.10 -0.59
N SER A 109 19.57 -8.82 0.42
CA SER A 109 20.33 -8.99 1.66
C SER A 109 21.63 -9.68 1.28
N GLU A 110 22.67 -8.90 0.98
CA GLU A 110 24.04 -9.38 1.04
C GLU A 110 24.27 -9.77 2.50
N ARG A 111 24.19 -11.08 2.75
CA ARG A 111 24.67 -11.69 3.98
C ARG A 111 26.17 -11.40 4.03
N ASN A 112 26.56 -10.47 4.90
CA ASN A 112 27.89 -10.50 5.50
C ASN A 112 28.01 -11.71 6.43
#